data_AF-A0AAX1VM59-F1
#
_entry.id   AF-A0AAX1VM59-F1
#
_cell.length_a   1.000
_cell.length_b   1.000
_cell.length_c   1.000
_cell.angle_alpha   90.00
_cell.angle_beta   90.00
_cell.angle_gamma   90.00
#
_symmetry.space_group_name_H-M   'P 1'
#
loop_
_entity.id
_entity.type
_entity.pdbx_description
1 polymer ?
#
loop_
_entity_poly.entity_id
_entity_poly.type
_entity_poly.pdbx_seq_one_letter_code
_entity_poly.pdbx_strand_id
1 'polypeptide(L)'
;MKKTGTGFVAILAFLCAFSANAREAQVTDASIVKAIIQESIDSYPGNCPCPYNSARNGSQCGKRSAYSRKGGYAPICYKEDVTKEMISDYRSRLKD
;
A
#
# COMPACT_ATOMS: atom_id res chain seq x y z
N MET A 1 -29.12 -53.67 -14.59
CA MET A 1 -28.52 -52.31 -14.72
C MET A 1 -29.25 -51.42 -13.73
N LYS A 2 -28.65 -50.92 -12.65
CA LYS A 2 -27.90 -49.65 -12.63
C LYS A 2 -27.09 -49.60 -11.31
N LYS A 3 -25.77 -49.44 -11.40
CA LYS A 3 -24.86 -49.16 -10.28
C LYS A 3 -24.63 -47.65 -10.26
N THR A 4 -25.16 -46.94 -9.27
CA THR A 4 -24.87 -45.51 -9.07
C THR A 4 -24.94 -45.22 -7.58
N GLY A 5 -23.80 -45.24 -6.88
CA GLY A 5 -23.82 -44.97 -5.44
C GLY A 5 -22.45 -44.97 -4.77
N THR A 6 -21.44 -44.34 -5.37
CA THR A 6 -20.13 -44.18 -4.71
C THR A 6 -19.30 -42.98 -5.19
N GLY A 7 -19.71 -42.27 -6.26
CA GLY A 7 -18.90 -41.19 -6.84
C GLY A 7 -19.05 -39.80 -6.20
N PHE A 8 -20.14 -39.53 -5.49
CA PHE A 8 -20.46 -38.16 -5.04
C PHE A 8 -19.79 -37.77 -3.70
N VAL A 9 -19.44 -38.73 -2.85
CA VAL A 9 -18.86 -38.47 -1.52
C VAL A 9 -17.36 -38.16 -1.59
N ALA A 10 -16.66 -38.68 -2.61
CA ALA A 10 -15.22 -38.48 -2.74
C ALA A 10 -14.82 -37.06 -3.22
N ILE A 11 -15.72 -36.32 -3.88
CA ILE A 11 -15.42 -35.00 -4.44
C ILE A 11 -15.47 -33.91 -3.35
N LEU A 12 -16.29 -34.08 -2.31
CA LEU A 12 -16.39 -33.13 -1.19
C LEU A 12 -15.19 -33.18 -0.23
N ALA A 13 -14.44 -34.28 -0.19
CA ALA A 13 -13.28 -34.43 0.69
C ALA A 13 -12.01 -33.71 0.17
N PHE A 14 -11.95 -33.39 -1.13
CA PHE A 14 -10.75 -32.79 -1.75
C PHE A 14 -10.67 -31.27 -1.57
N LEU A 15 -11.76 -30.61 -1.14
CA LEU A 15 -11.82 -29.15 -0.98
C LEU A 15 -11.30 -28.63 0.37
N CYS A 16 -11.03 -29.51 1.35
CA CYS A 16 -10.64 -29.10 2.70
C CYS A 16 -9.12 -29.04 2.96
N ALA A 17 -8.28 -29.36 1.97
CA ALA A 17 -6.82 -29.44 2.15
C ALA A 17 -6.06 -28.14 1.81
N PHE A 18 -6.74 -27.06 1.40
CA PHE A 18 -6.08 -25.78 1.18
C PHE A 18 -5.96 -25.01 2.50
N SER A 19 -5.07 -25.48 3.39
CA SER A 19 -4.62 -24.69 4.53
C SER A 19 -3.88 -23.46 3.99
N ALA A 20 -4.63 -22.37 3.83
CA ALA A 20 -4.08 -21.05 3.54
C ALA A 20 -3.15 -20.68 4.69
N ASN A 21 -1.84 -20.85 4.47
CA ASN A 21 -0.83 -20.35 5.37
C ASN A 21 -0.91 -18.82 5.30
N ALA A 22 -1.65 -18.23 6.23
CA ALA A 22 -1.64 -16.80 6.45
C ALA A 22 -0.22 -16.43 6.90
N ARG A 23 0.64 -16.04 5.96
CA ARG A 23 1.91 -15.40 6.30
C ARG A 23 1.52 -14.11 7.00
N GLU A 24 1.69 -14.09 8.32
CA GLU A 24 1.56 -12.90 9.13
C GLU A 24 2.59 -11.89 8.60
N ALA A 25 2.14 -10.97 7.76
CA ALA A 25 3.00 -9.99 7.13
C ALA A 25 3.46 -9.02 8.21
N GLN A 26 4.63 -9.28 8.79
CA GLN A 26 5.26 -8.40 9.75
C GLN A 26 5.41 -7.01 9.12
N VAL A 27 4.87 -5.98 9.79
CA VAL A 27 4.92 -4.60 9.29
C VAL A 27 6.35 -4.07 9.42
N THR A 28 7.04 -4.01 8.28
CA THR A 28 8.43 -3.52 8.18
C THR A 28 8.50 -1.99 8.14
N ASP A 29 9.64 -1.42 8.52
CA ASP A 29 9.92 0.01 8.34
C ASP A 29 9.77 0.44 6.88
N ALA A 30 10.20 -0.40 5.93
CA ALA A 30 10.09 -0.11 4.50
C ALA A 30 8.62 0.00 4.03
N SER A 31 7.73 -0.85 4.55
CA SER A 31 6.29 -0.73 4.28
C SER A 31 5.67 0.50 4.95
N ILE A 32 6.12 0.85 6.16
CA ILE A 32 5.64 2.06 6.86
C ILE A 32 6.09 3.32 6.11
N VAL A 33 7.35 3.41 5.69
CA VAL A 33 7.86 4.51 4.87
C VAL A 33 7.02 4.69 3.60
N LYS A 34 6.71 3.60 2.90
CA LYS A 34 5.83 3.64 1.72
C LYS A 34 4.43 4.16 2.07
N ALA A 35 3.85 3.69 3.16
CA ALA A 35 2.52 4.10 3.60
C ALA A 35 2.47 5.59 3.95
N ILE A 36 3.47 6.11 4.68
CA ILE A 36 3.60 7.53 5.02
C ILE A 36 3.68 8.40 3.76
N ILE A 37 4.53 8.03 2.79
CA ILE A 37 4.66 8.76 1.53
C ILE A 37 3.33 8.74 0.77
N GLN A 38 2.67 7.58 0.71
CA GLN A 38 1.39 7.43 0.04
C GLN A 38 0.30 8.29 0.69
N GLU A 39 0.20 8.27 2.02
CA GLU A 39 -0.75 9.11 2.78
C GLU A 39 -0.50 10.61 2.55
N SER A 40 0.77 11.03 2.46
CA SER A 40 1.10 12.42 2.10
C SER A 40 0.71 12.79 0.67
N ILE A 41 0.80 11.85 -0.28
CA ILE A 41 0.37 12.05 -1.67
C ILE A 41 -1.16 12.15 -1.73
N ASP A 42 -1.86 11.26 -1.04
CA ASP A 42 -3.32 11.14 -1.07
C ASP A 42 -4.02 12.29 -0.35
N SER A 43 -3.39 12.85 0.69
CA SER A 43 -3.90 14.02 1.42
C SER A 43 -3.73 15.34 0.67
N TYR A 44 -2.96 15.38 -0.42
CA TYR A 44 -2.77 16.60 -1.18
C TYR A 44 -3.97 16.87 -2.11
N PRO A 45 -4.64 18.04 -2.01
CA PRO A 45 -5.93 18.28 -2.68
C PRO A 45 -5.83 18.54 -4.20
N GLY A 46 -4.62 18.51 -4.77
CA GLY A 46 -4.35 18.96 -6.12
C GLY A 46 -3.62 17.93 -6.97
N ASN A 47 -3.26 18.36 -8.18
CA ASN A 47 -2.36 17.59 -9.03
C ASN A 47 -0.91 17.94 -8.70
N CYS A 48 -0.02 16.96 -8.90
CA CYS A 48 1.42 17.13 -8.68
C CYS A 48 1.84 17.39 -7.22
N PRO A 49 1.54 16.49 -6.27
CA PRO A 49 2.18 16.55 -4.95
C PRO A 49 3.69 16.36 -5.06
N CYS A 50 4.15 15.28 -5.71
CA CYS A 50 5.57 14.94 -5.82
C CYS A 50 6.13 15.08 -7.25
N PRO A 51 7.47 15.23 -7.41
CA PRO A 51 8.09 15.46 -8.72
C PRO A 51 7.86 14.31 -9.71
N TYR A 52 7.76 13.09 -9.20
CA TYR A 52 7.58 11.87 -10.00
C TYR A 52 6.13 11.54 -10.33
N ASN A 53 5.14 12.26 -9.76
CA ASN A 53 3.75 12.06 -10.16
C ASN A 53 3.52 12.54 -11.59
N SER A 54 2.46 12.02 -12.21
CA SER A 54 2.00 12.46 -13.52
C SER A 54 1.03 13.64 -13.39
N ALA A 55 1.21 14.63 -14.24
CA ALA A 55 0.26 15.70 -14.45
C ALA A 55 -0.93 15.22 -15.31
N ARG A 56 -1.99 16.03 -15.39
CA ARG A 56 -3.21 15.70 -16.16
C ARG A 56 -2.97 15.37 -17.64
N ASN A 57 -1.91 15.89 -18.24
CA ASN A 57 -1.53 15.62 -19.63
C ASN A 57 -0.55 14.44 -19.77
N GLY A 58 -0.34 13.64 -18.72
CA GLY A 58 0.57 12.48 -18.72
C GLY A 58 2.05 12.81 -18.54
N SER A 59 2.46 14.08 -18.61
CA SER A 59 3.86 14.47 -18.35
C SER A 59 4.21 14.36 -16.85
N GLN A 60 5.49 14.13 -16.53
CA GLN A 60 5.94 14.21 -15.13
C GLN A 60 5.78 15.62 -14.56
N CYS A 61 5.43 15.72 -13.29
CA CYS A 61 5.26 16.99 -12.60
C CYS A 61 6.58 17.76 -12.48
N GLY A 62 7.67 17.08 -12.12
CA GLY A 62 9.00 17.65 -11.96
C GLY A 62 8.98 18.89 -11.07
N LYS A 63 9.57 19.99 -11.57
CA LYS A 63 9.64 21.29 -10.87
C LYS A 63 8.28 21.95 -10.62
N ARG A 64 7.19 21.44 -11.23
CA ARG A 64 5.81 21.90 -11.00
C ARG A 64 5.14 21.19 -9.82
N SER A 65 5.82 20.27 -9.14
CA SER A 65 5.27 19.62 -7.94
C SER A 65 5.21 20.58 -6.76
N ALA A 66 4.29 20.33 -5.82
CA ALA A 66 4.23 21.05 -4.55
C ALA A 66 5.57 20.92 -3.81
N TYR A 67 6.13 19.71 -3.74
CA TYR A 67 7.45 19.44 -3.20
C TYR A 67 8.57 20.34 -3.76
N SER A 68 8.56 20.61 -5.07
CA SER A 68 9.62 21.40 -5.72
C SER A 68 9.40 22.92 -5.66
N ARG A 69 8.16 23.37 -5.44
CA ARG A 69 7.84 24.80 -5.41
C ARG A 69 8.18 25.39 -4.05
N LYS A 70 8.66 26.63 -4.04
CA LYS A 70 8.93 27.36 -2.80
C LYS A 70 7.63 27.93 -2.24
N GLY A 71 7.32 27.59 -0.98
CA GLY A 71 6.15 28.09 -0.25
C GLY A 71 4.86 27.29 -0.53
N GLY A 72 4.05 27.11 0.51
CA GLY A 72 2.80 26.34 0.46
C GLY A 72 2.93 24.93 1.03
N TYR A 73 2.22 23.98 0.43
CA TYR A 73 2.25 22.56 0.82
C TYR A 73 3.65 21.96 0.64
N ALA A 74 4.10 21.20 1.64
CA ALA A 74 5.36 20.45 1.64
C ALA A 74 5.06 18.94 1.83
N PRO A 75 4.56 18.25 0.78
CA PRO A 75 4.29 16.82 0.88
C PRO A 75 5.58 16.02 1.05
N ILE A 76 5.47 14.84 1.64
CA ILE A 76 6.53 13.87 1.84
C ILE A 76 6.58 12.98 0.60
N CYS A 77 7.72 13.01 -0.10
CA CYS A 77 7.83 12.41 -1.42
C CYS A 77 8.87 11.31 -1.49
N TYR A 78 9.89 11.37 -0.64
CA TYR A 78 11.01 10.44 -0.67
C TYR A 78 11.22 9.80 0.69
N LYS A 79 11.96 8.69 0.69
CA LYS A 79 12.34 7.99 1.92
C LYS A 79 13.10 8.92 2.87
N GLU A 80 13.94 9.78 2.31
CA GLU A 80 14.79 10.71 3.02
C GLU A 80 13.99 11.78 3.77
N ASP A 81 12.75 12.01 3.37
CA ASP A 81 11.81 12.91 4.05
C ASP A 81 11.14 12.24 5.27
N VAL A 82 11.27 10.92 5.42
CA VAL A 82 10.63 10.15 6.49
C VAL A 82 11.59 9.93 7.65
N THR A 83 11.25 10.50 8.82
CA THR A 83 12.07 10.35 10.03
C THR A 83 11.73 9.08 10.80
N LYS A 84 12.59 8.71 11.75
CA LYS A 84 12.35 7.54 12.62
C LYS A 84 11.14 7.75 13.54
N GLU A 85 10.93 8.99 13.97
CA GLU A 85 9.81 9.41 14.81
C GLU A 85 8.50 9.16 14.07
N MET A 86 8.41 9.56 12.79
CA MET A 86 7.24 9.30 11.97
C MET A 86 6.93 7.80 11.81
N ILE A 87 7.97 6.97 11.65
CA ILE A 87 7.82 5.50 11.57
C ILE A 87 7.29 4.95 12.89
N SER A 88 7.83 5.42 14.03
CA SER A 88 7.38 5.03 15.36
C SER A 88 5.91 5.43 15.60
N ASP A 89 5.54 6.65 15.25
CA ASP A 89 4.18 7.17 15.39
C ASP A 89 3.20 6.44 14.47
N TYR A 90 3.61 6.08 13.26
CA TYR A 90 2.78 5.26 12.39
C TYR A 90 2.58 3.86 13.00
N ARG A 91 3.63 3.27 13.56
CA ARG A 91 3.58 1.94 14.19
C ARG A 91 2.70 1.93 15.45
N SER A 92 2.66 2.99 16.24
CA SER A 92 1.76 3.06 17.39
C SER A 92 0.29 3.05 16.96
N ARG A 93 -0.07 3.83 15.93
CA ARG A 93 -1.44 3.86 15.36
C ARG A 93 -1.95 2.53 14.82
N LEU A 94 -1.05 1.59 14.49
CA LEU A 94 -1.44 0.24 14.03
C LEU A 94 -1.77 -0.73 15.18
N LYS A 95 -1.42 -0.38 16.42
CA LYS A 95 -1.67 -1.20 17.61
C LYS A 95 -2.93 -0.81 18.37
N ASP A 96 -3.51 0.34 18.02
CA ASP A 96 -4.79 0.84 18.50
C ASP A 96 -5.94 0.17 17.72
#